data_AF-A0A395IL35-F1
#
_entry.id   AF-A0A395IL35-F1
#
_cell.length_a   1.000
_cell.length_b   1.000
_cell.length_c   1.000
_cell.angle_alpha   90.00
_cell.angle_beta   90.00
_cell.angle_gamma   90.00
#
_symmetry.space_group_name_H-M   'P 1'
#
loop_
_entity.id
_entity.type
_entity.pdbx_description
1 polymer ?
#
loop_
_entity_poly.entity_id
_entity_poly.type
_entity_poly.pdbx_seq_one_letter_code
_entity_poly.pdbx_strand_id
1 'polypeptide(L)'
;MGSIAWMGNLGVWVCPWLVENWLKDKKELDRVFAGVVVKKWPQWLISFSEATRYTPKKYEEAKAWCKENNRPIPKHLLYPRTKGFVTTVQHLRKAKHVKAVYDMTIAYSNHNKWHEAPTIWESLSCGDLSGKRGYKFHVEVKRFPLNELPESDAGLAKWLETRWIEKGEYLEEKREEWSRVGNGHKSIKA
;
A
#
# COMPACT_ATOMS: atom_id res chain seq x y z
N MET A 1 -0.75 3.42 17.35
CA MET A 1 -1.94 2.57 17.55
C MET A 1 -3.10 3.51 17.77
N GLY A 2 -4.19 3.36 17.01
CA GLY A 2 -5.33 4.28 17.03
C GLY A 2 -6.01 4.32 15.68
N SER A 3 -6.64 3.20 15.29
CA SER A 3 -7.58 3.17 14.18
C SER A 3 -8.98 3.16 14.79
N ILE A 4 -9.65 4.31 14.79
CA ILE A 4 -11.11 4.34 14.92
C ILE A 4 -11.64 3.89 13.57
N ALA A 5 -12.25 2.71 13.53
CA ALA A 5 -12.99 2.23 12.36
C ALA A 5 -14.33 1.70 12.83
N TRP A 6 -15.35 2.56 12.78
CA TRP A 6 -16.71 2.08 12.52
C TRP A 6 -16.87 2.09 11.01
N MET A 7 -16.62 0.94 10.37
CA MET A 7 -17.12 0.65 9.04
C MET A 7 -18.00 -0.59 9.19
N GLY A 8 -19.31 -0.38 9.14
CA GLY A 8 -20.27 -1.46 8.98
C GLY A 8 -19.93 -2.26 7.72
N ASN A 9 -19.98 -3.58 7.88
CA ASN A 9 -19.48 -4.65 7.01
C ASN A 9 -17.98 -4.94 7.15
N LEU A 10 -17.76 -6.11 7.76
CA LEU A 10 -16.51 -6.81 7.99
C LEU A 10 -15.42 -6.37 7.00
N GLY A 11 -14.33 -5.82 7.51
CA GLY A 11 -13.09 -5.54 6.80
C GLY A 11 -11.97 -6.32 7.50
N VAL A 12 -11.40 -7.34 6.85
CA VAL A 12 -10.26 -8.07 7.42
C VAL A 12 -8.99 -7.31 7.03
N TRP A 13 -8.31 -6.79 8.04
CA TRP A 13 -7.01 -6.15 7.89
C TRP A 13 -5.93 -7.22 7.97
N VAL A 14 -5.30 -7.53 6.83
CA VAL A 14 -4.21 -8.50 6.79
C VAL A 14 -2.88 -7.76 6.83
N CYS A 15 -2.37 -7.59 8.04
CA CYS A 15 -1.00 -7.12 8.28
C CYS A 15 -0.02 -8.22 7.86
N PRO A 16 1.06 -7.93 7.09
CA PRO A 16 2.00 -8.96 6.65
C PRO A 16 2.68 -9.74 7.79
N TRP A 17 2.90 -9.10 8.94
CA TRP A 17 3.44 -9.78 10.12
C TRP A 17 2.50 -10.89 10.63
N LEU A 18 1.19 -10.64 10.54
CA LEU A 18 0.16 -11.61 10.87
C LEU A 18 0.19 -12.77 9.86
N VAL A 19 0.38 -12.49 8.56
CA VAL A 19 0.52 -13.55 7.53
C VAL A 19 1.81 -14.35 7.69
N GLU A 20 2.91 -13.74 8.08
CA GLU A 20 4.18 -14.45 8.28
C GLU A 20 4.12 -15.42 9.48
N ASN A 21 3.39 -15.05 10.54
CA ASN A 21 3.06 -15.98 11.62
C ASN A 21 2.00 -17.01 11.19
N TRP A 22 1.00 -16.63 10.40
CA TRP A 22 -0.01 -17.54 9.87
C TRP A 22 0.55 -18.53 8.84
N LEU A 23 1.65 -18.21 8.17
CA LEU A 23 2.38 -19.15 7.30
C LEU A 23 2.98 -20.31 8.06
N LYS A 24 3.26 -20.14 9.37
CA LYS A 24 3.66 -21.24 10.25
C LYS A 24 2.48 -22.14 10.61
N ASP A 25 1.25 -21.64 10.49
CA ASP A 25 0.02 -22.37 10.78
C ASP A 25 -0.98 -22.31 9.62
N LYS A 26 -0.74 -23.18 8.63
CA LYS A 26 -1.58 -23.32 7.43
C LYS A 26 -3.06 -23.53 7.76
N LYS A 27 -3.39 -24.16 8.90
CA LYS A 27 -4.78 -24.39 9.31
C LYS A 27 -5.48 -23.08 9.69
N GLU A 28 -4.77 -22.15 10.31
CA GLU A 28 -5.31 -20.82 10.63
C GLU A 28 -5.51 -19.98 9.37
N LEU A 29 -4.62 -20.07 8.37
CA LEU A 29 -4.87 -19.45 7.05
C LEU A 29 -6.15 -20.00 6.41
N ASP A 30 -6.27 -21.32 6.33
CA ASP A 30 -7.44 -21.97 5.75
C ASP A 30 -8.72 -21.57 6.51
N ARG A 31 -8.68 -21.46 7.85
CA ARG A 31 -9.80 -21.00 8.67
C ARG A 31 -10.19 -19.55 8.39
N VAL A 32 -9.22 -18.64 8.32
CA VAL A 32 -9.48 -17.21 8.04
C VAL A 32 -10.07 -17.03 6.65
N PHE A 33 -9.51 -17.71 5.65
CA PHE A 33 -9.99 -17.62 4.28
C PHE A 33 -11.23 -18.48 4.02
N ALA A 34 -11.58 -19.45 4.87
CA ALA A 34 -12.78 -20.28 4.70
C ALA A 34 -14.07 -19.45 4.65
N GLY A 35 -14.18 -18.37 5.42
CA GLY A 35 -15.33 -17.47 5.36
C GLY A 35 -15.49 -16.83 3.98
N VAL A 36 -14.38 -16.43 3.37
CA VAL A 36 -14.37 -15.86 2.02
C VAL A 36 -14.61 -16.95 0.99
N VAL A 37 -13.77 -17.98 0.96
CA VAL A 37 -13.76 -19.02 -0.08
C VAL A 37 -15.04 -19.87 -0.06
N VAL A 38 -15.48 -20.33 1.12
CA VAL A 38 -16.60 -21.26 1.26
C VAL A 38 -17.92 -20.51 1.42
N LYS A 39 -17.98 -19.52 2.33
CA LYS A 39 -19.22 -18.82 2.65
C LYS A 39 -19.52 -17.62 1.75
N LYS A 40 -18.60 -17.26 0.83
CA LYS A 40 -18.75 -16.17 -0.16
C LYS A 40 -19.15 -14.83 0.46
N TRP A 41 -18.64 -14.54 1.66
CA TRP A 41 -18.94 -13.28 2.33
C TRP A 41 -18.38 -12.09 1.53
N PRO A 42 -19.18 -11.04 1.28
CA PRO A 42 -18.69 -9.83 0.62
C PRO A 42 -17.72 -9.12 1.56
N GLN A 43 -16.42 -9.31 1.30
CA GLN A 43 -15.35 -8.96 2.22
C GLN A 43 -14.28 -8.15 1.50
N TRP A 44 -13.88 -7.03 2.11
CA TRP A 44 -12.71 -6.28 1.67
C TRP A 44 -11.48 -6.80 2.41
N LEU A 45 -10.42 -7.09 1.64
CA LEU A 45 -9.13 -7.48 2.18
C LEU A 45 -8.10 -6.41 1.86
N ILE A 46 -7.54 -5.79 2.89
CA ILE A 46 -6.51 -4.77 2.72
C ILE A 46 -5.18 -5.35 3.19
N SER A 47 -4.17 -5.31 2.32
CA SER A 47 -2.81 -5.78 2.61
C SER A 47 -1.80 -4.64 2.41
N PHE A 48 -1.00 -4.39 3.43
CA PHE A 48 0.08 -3.40 3.40
C PHE A 48 1.41 -4.10 3.23
N SER A 49 1.83 -4.40 1.99
CA SER A 49 3.03 -5.24 1.76
C SER A 49 4.35 -4.64 2.29
N GLU A 50 4.40 -3.36 2.66
CA GLU A 50 5.57 -2.75 3.32
C GLU A 50 5.79 -3.23 4.76
N ALA A 51 4.76 -3.84 5.37
CA ALA A 51 4.69 -4.33 6.75
C ALA A 51 4.85 -3.27 7.86
N THR A 52 5.51 -2.15 7.60
CA THR A 52 5.72 -1.09 8.60
C THR A 52 5.62 0.30 7.97
N ARG A 53 5.39 1.32 8.81
CA ARG A 53 5.37 2.72 8.38
C ARG A 53 6.73 3.14 7.81
N TYR A 54 6.69 3.87 6.70
CA TYR A 54 7.85 4.54 6.13
C TYR A 54 8.48 5.50 7.13
N THR A 55 9.79 5.39 7.32
CA THR A 55 10.63 6.39 8.00
C THR A 55 11.95 6.50 7.25
N PRO A 56 12.61 7.67 7.23
CA PRO A 56 13.89 7.83 6.53
C PRO A 56 14.93 6.80 6.98
N LYS A 57 15.01 6.53 8.29
CA LYS A 57 15.91 5.50 8.85
C LYS A 57 15.65 4.11 8.25
N LYS A 58 14.38 3.68 8.21
CA LYS A 58 14.01 2.38 7.63
C LYS A 58 14.20 2.31 6.13
N TYR A 59 14.08 3.44 5.45
CA TYR A 59 14.36 3.51 4.02
C TYR A 59 15.83 3.26 3.74
N GLU A 60 16.75 3.84 4.52
CA GLU A 60 18.18 3.55 4.40
C GLU A 60 18.52 2.09 4.74
N GLU A 61 17.89 1.52 5.78
CA GLU A 61 18.00 0.07 6.09
C GLU A 61 17.49 -0.79 4.92
N ALA A 62 16.37 -0.42 4.31
CA ALA A 62 15.83 -1.12 3.15
C ALA A 62 16.75 -1.02 1.93
N LYS A 63 17.39 0.14 1.69
CA LYS A 63 18.39 0.31 0.63
C LYS A 63 19.59 -0.61 0.83
N ALA A 64 20.12 -0.68 2.05
CA ALA A 64 21.24 -1.56 2.38
C ALA A 64 20.88 -3.03 2.09
N TRP A 65 19.70 -3.47 2.54
CA TRP A 65 19.21 -4.82 2.28
C TRP A 65 19.03 -5.10 0.77
N CYS A 66 18.46 -4.15 0.02
CA CYS A 66 18.30 -4.31 -1.43
C CYS A 66 19.65 -4.44 -2.14
N LYS A 67 20.65 -3.65 -1.73
CA LYS A 67 22.01 -3.71 -2.26
C LYS A 67 22.69 -5.06 -1.98
N GLU A 68 22.54 -5.57 -0.77
CA GLU A 68 23.08 -6.89 -0.38
C GLU A 68 22.42 -8.04 -1.14
N ASN A 69 21.12 -7.92 -1.46
CA ASN A 69 20.33 -8.97 -2.08
C ASN A 69 20.17 -8.79 -3.61
N ASN A 70 20.89 -7.84 -4.23
CA ASN A 70 20.79 -7.48 -5.64
C ASN A 70 19.34 -7.24 -6.11
N ARG A 71 18.57 -6.50 -5.32
CA ARG A 71 17.18 -6.13 -5.60
C ARG A 71 17.04 -4.65 -5.99
N PRO A 72 16.07 -4.29 -6.84
CA PRO A 72 15.82 -2.90 -7.18
C PRO A 72 15.23 -2.15 -5.97
N ILE A 73 15.65 -0.90 -5.80
CA ILE A 73 15.20 -0.04 -4.70
C ILE A 73 14.03 0.82 -5.19
N PRO A 74 12.82 0.67 -4.63
CA PRO A 74 11.71 1.57 -4.95
C PRO A 74 11.98 2.99 -4.39
N LYS A 75 11.56 4.01 -5.14
CA LYS A 75 11.62 5.41 -4.69
C LYS A 75 10.45 5.69 -3.73
N HIS A 76 10.68 6.45 -2.67
CA HIS A 76 9.65 6.91 -1.70
C HIS A 76 8.86 5.81 -0.95
N LEU A 77 9.21 4.54 -1.13
CA LEU A 77 8.52 3.38 -0.57
C LEU A 77 9.51 2.40 0.04
N LEU A 78 9.04 1.55 0.95
CA LEU A 78 9.85 0.43 1.48
C LEU A 78 9.76 -0.78 0.55
N TYR A 79 10.77 -1.65 0.61
CA TYR A 79 10.76 -2.88 -0.18
C TYR A 79 9.59 -3.80 0.25
N PRO A 80 8.80 -4.35 -0.69
CA PRO A 80 7.62 -5.13 -0.35
C PRO A 80 7.96 -6.52 0.21
N ARG A 81 7.25 -6.94 1.25
CA ARG A 81 7.20 -8.31 1.73
C ARG A 81 6.27 -9.13 0.83
N THR A 82 6.86 -9.93 -0.04
CA THR A 82 6.14 -10.69 -1.09
C THR A 82 5.35 -11.87 -0.55
N LYS A 83 5.90 -12.62 0.43
CA LYS A 83 5.29 -13.87 0.93
C LYS A 83 3.81 -13.74 1.28
N GLY A 84 3.46 -12.74 2.10
CA GLY A 84 2.08 -12.57 2.56
C GLY A 84 1.10 -12.25 1.44
N PHE A 85 1.54 -11.48 0.44
CA PHE A 85 0.74 -11.18 -0.74
C PHE A 85 0.53 -12.43 -1.61
N VAL A 86 1.61 -13.18 -1.89
CA VAL A 86 1.55 -14.41 -2.69
C VAL A 86 0.55 -15.39 -2.08
N THR A 87 0.69 -15.69 -0.79
CA THR A 87 -0.21 -16.60 -0.08
C THR A 87 -1.66 -16.14 -0.13
N THR A 88 -1.90 -14.85 0.07
CA THR A 88 -3.23 -14.26 0.00
C THR A 88 -3.86 -14.45 -1.37
N VAL A 89 -3.14 -14.10 -2.44
CA VAL A 89 -3.64 -14.25 -3.81
C VAL A 89 -3.95 -15.71 -4.13
N GLN A 90 -3.08 -16.65 -3.74
CA GLN A 90 -3.31 -18.08 -3.97
C GLN A 90 -4.59 -18.60 -3.27
N HIS A 91 -4.91 -18.09 -2.08
CA HIS A 91 -6.15 -18.47 -1.40
C HIS A 91 -7.37 -17.78 -2.03
N LEU A 92 -7.27 -16.50 -2.37
CA LEU A 92 -8.38 -15.75 -2.97
C LEU A 92 -8.73 -16.23 -4.37
N ARG A 93 -7.78 -16.78 -5.15
CA ARG A 93 -8.07 -17.43 -6.44
C ARG A 93 -9.08 -18.57 -6.33
N LYS A 94 -9.12 -19.27 -5.20
CA LYS A 94 -10.10 -20.34 -4.92
C LYS A 94 -11.52 -19.78 -4.76
N ALA A 95 -11.65 -18.50 -4.41
CA ALA A 95 -12.92 -17.83 -4.20
C ALA A 95 -13.46 -17.23 -5.51
N LYS A 96 -14.41 -17.91 -6.16
CA LYS A 96 -14.97 -17.50 -7.47
C LYS A 96 -15.58 -16.08 -7.52
N HIS A 97 -15.93 -15.50 -6.37
CA HIS A 97 -16.54 -14.18 -6.27
C HIS A 97 -15.50 -13.05 -6.19
N VAL A 98 -14.24 -13.35 -5.87
CA VAL A 98 -13.16 -12.37 -5.90
C VAL A 98 -12.65 -12.28 -7.33
N LYS A 99 -12.65 -11.07 -7.91
CA LYS A 99 -12.38 -10.87 -9.35
C LYS A 99 -11.10 -10.10 -9.64
N ALA A 100 -10.66 -9.25 -8.73
CA ALA A 100 -9.54 -8.35 -8.99
C ALA A 100 -8.83 -7.94 -7.70
N VAL A 101 -7.57 -7.56 -7.85
CA VAL A 101 -6.76 -6.86 -6.85
C VAL A 101 -6.78 -5.38 -7.20
N TYR A 102 -7.06 -4.53 -6.22
CA TYR A 102 -6.97 -3.08 -6.37
C TYR A 102 -5.66 -2.61 -5.78
N ASP A 103 -4.84 -2.01 -6.63
CA ASP A 103 -3.61 -1.37 -6.26
C ASP A 103 -3.87 0.11 -6.00
N MET A 104 -3.67 0.56 -4.77
CA MET A 104 -3.91 1.95 -4.37
C MET A 104 -2.60 2.59 -3.93
N THR A 105 -2.32 3.78 -4.46
CA THR A 105 -1.17 4.60 -4.10
C THR A 105 -1.64 5.99 -3.72
N ILE A 106 -1.28 6.45 -2.53
CA ILE A 106 -1.70 7.76 -2.02
C ILE A 106 -0.46 8.64 -1.95
N ALA A 107 -0.41 9.65 -2.82
CA ALA A 107 0.54 10.74 -2.72
C ALA A 107 -0.02 11.80 -1.78
N TYR A 108 0.81 12.29 -0.86
CA TYR A 108 0.42 13.35 0.06
C TYR A 108 1.56 14.35 0.28
N SER A 109 1.19 15.61 0.43
CA SER A 109 2.11 16.70 0.77
C SER A 109 1.45 17.68 1.72
N ASN A 110 2.26 18.41 2.48
CA ASN A 110 1.82 19.44 3.41
C ASN A 110 2.62 20.73 3.16
N HIS A 111 1.97 21.83 2.78
CA HIS A 111 2.64 23.11 2.53
C HIS A 111 3.95 22.99 1.69
N ASN A 112 3.91 22.19 0.61
CA ASN A 112 5.04 21.85 -0.28
C ASN A 112 6.10 20.90 0.28
N LYS A 113 5.91 20.36 1.48
CA LYS A 113 6.71 19.23 1.99
C LYS A 113 6.13 17.92 1.49
N TRP A 114 6.94 17.21 0.71
CA TRP A 114 6.58 15.91 0.13
C TRP A 114 6.55 14.82 1.20
N HIS A 115 5.58 13.90 1.11
CA HIS A 115 5.49 12.72 1.98
C HIS A 115 5.39 13.04 3.49
N GLU A 116 4.74 14.16 3.83
CA GLU A 116 4.40 14.48 5.21
C GLU A 116 2.97 14.04 5.52
N ALA A 117 2.83 12.95 6.27
CA ALA A 117 1.52 12.40 6.62
C ALA A 117 0.88 13.21 7.75
N PRO A 118 -0.45 13.39 7.75
CA PRO A 118 -1.14 13.99 8.88
C PRO A 118 -0.93 13.14 10.13
N THR A 119 -0.77 13.82 11.27
CA THR A 119 -0.79 13.12 12.56
C THR A 119 -2.19 12.52 12.81
N ILE A 120 -2.27 11.50 13.68
CA ILE A 120 -3.56 10.91 14.06
C ILE A 120 -4.47 12.00 14.66
N TRP A 121 -3.90 12.88 15.48
CA TRP A 121 -4.64 13.99 16.06
C TRP A 121 -5.19 14.94 15.00
N GLU A 122 -4.39 15.34 14.00
CA GLU A 122 -4.87 16.19 12.91
C GLU A 122 -5.96 15.51 12.10
N SER A 123 -5.80 14.21 11.81
CA SER A 123 -6.79 13.42 11.08
C SER A 123 -8.13 13.31 11.81
N LEU A 124 -8.14 13.32 13.14
CA LEU A 124 -9.36 13.19 13.95
C LEU A 124 -9.96 14.54 14.38
N SER A 125 -9.13 15.55 14.61
CA SER A 125 -9.54 16.86 15.14
C SER A 125 -9.90 17.87 14.06
N CYS A 126 -9.43 17.67 12.82
CA CYS A 126 -9.66 18.59 11.70
C CYS A 126 -10.49 17.90 10.62
N GLY A 127 -11.74 18.32 10.45
CA GLY A 127 -12.58 17.86 9.34
C GLY A 127 -12.13 18.38 7.96
N ASP A 128 -11.29 19.42 7.93
CA ASP A 128 -10.71 19.97 6.71
C ASP A 128 -9.19 20.00 6.79
N LEU A 129 -8.55 18.94 6.30
CA LEU A 129 -7.10 18.84 6.18
C LEU A 129 -6.55 19.64 4.99
N SER A 130 -7.34 19.80 3.93
CA SER A 130 -6.83 20.39 2.68
C SER A 130 -6.79 21.91 2.74
N GLY A 131 -7.83 22.54 3.28
CA GLY A 131 -7.89 23.98 3.47
C GLY A 131 -7.09 24.43 4.69
N LYS A 132 -7.56 24.09 5.90
CA LYS A 132 -6.97 24.62 7.15
C LYS A 132 -5.54 24.19 7.43
N ARG A 133 -5.13 23.01 6.94
CA ARG A 133 -3.82 22.41 7.23
C ARG A 133 -2.93 22.29 5.99
N GLY A 134 -3.40 22.75 4.83
CA GLY A 134 -2.59 22.80 3.61
C GLY A 134 -2.16 21.44 3.06
N TYR A 135 -2.85 20.36 3.44
CA TYR A 135 -2.57 19.04 2.88
C TYR A 135 -3.09 18.94 1.44
N LYS A 136 -2.32 18.27 0.58
CA LYS A 136 -2.77 17.85 -0.74
C LYS A 136 -2.68 16.35 -0.81
N PHE A 137 -3.77 15.72 -1.23
CA PHE A 137 -3.86 14.28 -1.42
C PHE A 137 -4.16 13.97 -2.87
N HIS A 138 -3.53 12.92 -3.39
CA HIS A 138 -3.90 12.35 -4.68
C HIS A 138 -3.84 10.83 -4.57
N VAL A 139 -4.94 10.19 -4.97
CA VAL A 139 -5.09 8.73 -4.89
C VAL A 139 -5.11 8.17 -6.29
N GLU A 140 -4.10 7.38 -6.61
CA GLU A 140 -4.07 6.57 -7.83
C GLU A 140 -4.62 5.17 -7.50
N VAL A 141 -5.60 4.72 -8.27
CA VAL A 141 -6.19 3.37 -8.13
C VAL A 141 -6.05 2.64 -9.46
N LYS A 142 -5.40 1.48 -9.43
CA LYS A 142 -5.25 0.57 -10.58
C LYS A 142 -5.90 -0.76 -10.25
N ARG A 143 -6.72 -1.27 -11.17
CA ARG A 143 -7.45 -2.54 -10.99
C ARG A 143 -6.79 -3.63 -11.83
N PHE A 144 -6.43 -4.73 -11.18
CA PHE A 144 -5.82 -5.90 -11.81
C PHE A 144 -6.72 -7.14 -11.68
N PRO A 145 -7.32 -7.63 -12.77
CA PRO A 145 -8.08 -8.88 -12.78
C PRO A 145 -7.23 -10.07 -12.29
N LEU A 146 -7.78 -10.92 -11.42
CA LEU A 146 -7.02 -12.03 -10.82
C LEU A 146 -6.51 -13.06 -11.84
N ASN A 147 -7.17 -13.17 -12.98
CA ASN A 147 -6.78 -14.04 -14.10
C ASN A 147 -5.55 -13.51 -14.87
N GLU A 148 -5.24 -12.21 -14.78
CA GLU A 148 -4.05 -11.62 -15.42
C GLU A 148 -2.80 -11.74 -14.55
N LEU A 149 -2.95 -12.01 -13.25
CA LEU A 149 -1.80 -12.22 -12.39
C LEU A 149 -1.10 -13.56 -12.69
N PRO A 150 0.23 -13.65 -12.51
CA PRO A 150 0.95 -14.91 -12.63
C PRO A 150 0.42 -15.99 -11.68
N GLU A 151 0.41 -17.26 -12.12
CA GLU A 151 -0.04 -18.38 -11.29
C GLU A 151 1.02 -18.90 -10.32
N SER A 152 2.30 -18.73 -10.67
CA SER A 152 3.42 -19.20 -9.85
C SER A 152 3.71 -18.24 -8.70
N ASP A 153 4.10 -18.79 -7.55
CA ASP A 153 4.48 -18.00 -6.36
C ASP A 153 5.63 -17.03 -6.66
N ALA A 154 6.63 -17.50 -7.42
CA ALA A 154 7.74 -16.67 -7.87
C ALA A 154 7.30 -15.56 -8.83
N GLY A 155 6.34 -15.87 -9.72
CA GLY A 155 5.76 -14.89 -10.65
C GLY A 155 4.99 -13.80 -9.92
N LEU A 156 4.18 -14.16 -8.91
CA LEU A 156 3.45 -13.21 -8.08
C LEU A 156 4.39 -12.32 -7.24
N ALA A 157 5.46 -12.90 -6.69
CA ALA A 157 6.47 -12.13 -5.98
C ALA A 157 7.14 -11.10 -6.90
N LYS A 158 7.56 -11.51 -8.09
CA LYS A 158 8.15 -10.62 -9.10
C LYS A 158 7.17 -9.55 -9.56
N TRP A 159 5.90 -9.92 -9.79
CA TRP A 159 4.84 -8.97 -10.14
C TRP A 159 4.73 -7.88 -9.07
N LEU A 160 4.67 -8.25 -7.79
CA LEU A 160 4.58 -7.30 -6.68
C LEU A 160 5.81 -6.37 -6.61
N GLU A 161 7.01 -6.92 -6.81
CA GLU A 161 8.25 -6.13 -6.86
C GLU A 161 8.19 -5.09 -7.98
N THR A 162 7.81 -5.50 -9.20
CA THR A 162 7.65 -4.59 -10.34
C THR A 162 6.62 -3.49 -10.04
N ARG A 163 5.46 -3.84 -9.45
CA ARG A 163 4.46 -2.85 -9.03
C ARG A 163 5.05 -1.82 -8.07
N TRP A 164 5.88 -2.23 -7.12
CA TRP A 164 6.50 -1.31 -6.16
C TRP A 164 7.48 -0.35 -6.80
N ILE A 165 8.22 -0.79 -7.82
CA ILE A 165 9.11 0.09 -8.59
C ILE A 165 8.30 1.14 -9.35
N GLU A 166 7.27 0.71 -10.09
CA GLU A 166 6.41 1.62 -10.85
C GLU A 166 5.71 2.64 -9.95
N LYS A 167 5.25 2.23 -8.75
CA LYS A 167 4.68 3.17 -7.77
C LYS A 167 5.70 4.19 -7.30
N GLY A 168 6.94 3.77 -7.08
CA GLY A 168 8.00 4.69 -6.67
C GLY A 168 8.30 5.73 -7.75
N GLU A 169 8.31 5.31 -9.02
CA GLU A 169 8.46 6.21 -10.16
C GLU A 169 7.29 7.19 -10.27
N TYR A 170 6.07 6.68 -10.14
CA TYR A 170 4.86 7.51 -10.11
C TYR A 170 4.88 8.56 -8.99
N LEU A 171 5.33 8.17 -7.79
CA LEU A 171 5.47 9.08 -6.66
C LEU A 171 6.54 10.15 -6.92
N GLU A 172 7.65 9.80 -7.58
CA GLU A 172 8.63 10.82 -8.00
C GLU A 172 8.04 11.77 -9.05
N GLU A 173 7.33 11.27 -10.04
CA GLU A 173 6.67 12.11 -11.05
C GLU A 173 5.69 13.10 -10.40
N LYS A 174 4.86 12.61 -9.46
CA LYS A 174 3.93 13.46 -8.70
C LYS A 174 4.64 14.49 -7.83
N ARG A 175 5.78 14.12 -7.23
CA ARG A 175 6.63 15.04 -6.47
C ARG A 175 7.14 16.18 -7.35
N GLU A 176 7.62 15.87 -8.55
CA GLU A 176 8.10 16.88 -9.49
C GLU A 176 6.97 17.78 -9.98
N GLU A 177 5.82 17.20 -10.36
CA GLU A 177 4.62 17.93 -10.78
C GLU A 177 4.22 18.97 -9.74
N TRP A 178 4.10 18.56 -8.47
CA TRP A 178 3.69 19.45 -7.38
C TRP A 178 4.75 20.50 -7.05
N SER A 179 6.04 20.18 -7.24
CA SER A 179 7.13 21.14 -7.06
C SER A 179 7.10 22.24 -8.12
N ARG A 180 6.78 21.91 -9.39
CA ARG A 180 6.65 22.90 -10.47
C ARG A 180 5.46 23.84 -10.22
N VAL A 181 4.31 23.29 -9.82
CA VAL A 181 3.10 24.07 -9.51
C VAL A 181 3.31 25.01 -8.32
N GLY A 182 4.06 24.58 -7.30
CA GLY A 182 4.40 25.42 -6.15
C GLY A 182 5.33 26.60 -6.47
N ASN A 183 6.20 26.48 -7.48
CA ASN A 183 7.11 27.54 -7.89
C ASN A 183 6.48 28.57 -8.85
N GLY A 184 5.46 28.18 -9.61
CA GLY A 184 4.74 29.09 -10.52
C GLY A 184 4.01 30.25 -9.83
N HIS A 185 3.68 30.11 -8.55
CA HIS A 185 3.03 31.18 -7.76
C HIS A 185 4.01 32.28 -7.26
N LYS A 186 5.33 32.12 -7.45
CA LYS A 186 6.32 33.09 -6.96
C LYS A 186 6.74 34.16 -8.00
N SER A 187 6.22 34.12 -9.23
CA SER A 187 6.69 34.97 -10.33
C SER A 187 5.69 36.05 -10.80
N ILE A 188 4.79 36.52 -9.93
CA ILE A 188 4.01 37.74 -10.20
C ILE A 188 4.07 38.62 -8.95
N LYS A 189 5.14 39.42 -8.87
CA LYS A 189 5.08 40.72 -8.20
C LYS A 189 5.54 41.74 -9.22
N ALA A 190 4.59 42.60 -9.61
CA ALA A 190 4.79 43.81 -10.38
C ALA A 190 5.63 44.83 -9.61
#